data_AF-A0ABD3MGG0-F1
#
_entry.id   AF-A0ABD3MGG0-F1
#
_cell.length_a   1.000
_cell.length_b   1.000
_cell.length_c   1.000
_cell.angle_alpha   90.00
_cell.angle_beta   90.00
_cell.angle_gamma   90.00
#
_symmetry.space_group_name_H-M   'P 1'
#
loop_
_entity.id
_entity.type
_entity.pdbx_description
1 polymer ?
#
loop_
_entity_poly.entity_id
_entity_poly.type
_entity_poly.pdbx_seq_one_letter_code
_entity_poly.pdbx_strand_id
1 'polypeptide(L)'
;MKSLPLPIALLAYMSRNDVAGFALSRRTPQQHQTIILSSSHTLRRRHSRSSAVECSISDSSDENDKQTSYYEYLMSQFQGDFDNYEQVVQDRRHGLTPGEGGGHEHIHCMILPCPHYGIPKSHQDQPQWLLAAFYFNANPRQIFRFRLYQTLPPASEELPVRMKLNSLTPRLEQQLRQYSDQPCMWWREVWNLWCKDNNTENKTTINDGEWNDMRTVGLPSMVLPLDGCDVLWEPEWDPSKHSYLYVNEYAAFPDCEDSITTAGVSALPVPSGSSCHAIMEAGSAGAIVDSISLVPGKRILIKDELSLWNDEFWINDRGYDPDYISADEILGNEVRCTSVNEGMPFVYGNRRGVPYKLRRVSNFHSRKQELDSTAITDLESVFYLEREITNPDLQWTLGENYRTQEVLLDKMRLADV
;
A
#
# COMPACT_ATOMS: atom_id res chain seq x y z
N MET A 1 4.00 36.51 23.92
CA MET A 1 2.64 35.94 23.96
C MET A 1 2.78 34.43 23.85
N LYS A 2 2.10 33.69 24.73
CA LYS A 2 2.31 32.25 24.95
C LYS A 2 1.79 31.43 23.76
N SER A 3 2.63 30.56 23.20
CA SER A 3 2.28 29.64 22.12
C SER A 3 1.37 28.53 22.65
N LEU A 4 0.23 28.33 22.00
CA LEU A 4 -0.66 27.18 22.19
C LEU A 4 -0.10 25.98 21.40
N PRO A 5 -0.15 24.75 21.91
CA PRO A 5 0.28 23.57 21.17
C PRO A 5 -0.83 23.09 20.21
N LEU A 6 -0.43 22.73 19.00
CA LEU A 6 -1.26 22.08 17.97
C LEU A 6 -1.71 20.68 18.45
N PRO A 7 -2.94 20.24 18.15
CA PRO A 7 -3.40 18.90 18.51
C PRO A 7 -2.77 17.84 17.59
N ILE A 8 -1.82 17.09 18.13
CA ILE A 8 -1.20 15.90 17.52
C ILE A 8 -2.17 14.73 17.70
N ALA A 9 -2.79 14.27 16.62
CA ALA A 9 -3.59 13.05 16.59
C ALA A 9 -3.00 12.03 15.60
N LEU A 10 -1.88 11.42 15.99
CA LEU A 10 -1.47 10.08 15.57
C LEU A 10 -0.44 9.59 16.60
N LEU A 11 -0.91 8.96 17.67
CA LEU A 11 -0.03 8.47 18.73
C LEU A 11 0.64 7.17 18.28
N ALA A 12 1.90 7.32 17.89
CA ALA A 12 2.89 6.26 17.91
C ALA A 12 2.90 5.58 19.28
N TYR A 13 2.89 4.24 19.30
CA TYR A 13 3.10 3.47 20.51
C TYR A 13 4.57 3.64 20.95
N MET A 14 4.79 4.44 21.99
CA MET A 14 6.07 4.46 22.70
C MET A 14 6.19 3.19 23.54
N SER A 15 7.23 2.40 23.26
CA SER A 15 7.68 1.30 24.09
C SER A 15 7.95 1.77 25.53
N ARG A 16 7.26 1.18 26.50
CA ARG A 16 7.73 1.07 27.89
C ARG A 16 7.55 -0.37 28.36
N ASN A 17 8.67 -1.01 28.63
CA ASN A 17 8.76 -2.28 29.35
C ASN A 17 8.39 -2.09 30.83
N ASP A 18 8.02 -3.24 31.42
CA ASP A 18 7.77 -3.55 32.84
C ASP A 18 6.42 -3.13 33.43
N VAL A 19 5.51 -4.10 33.63
CA VAL A 19 5.22 -4.72 34.94
C VAL A 19 4.47 -6.05 34.72
N ALA A 20 4.82 -7.04 35.54
CA ALA A 20 4.37 -8.42 35.53
C ALA A 20 2.86 -8.66 35.77
N GLY A 21 2.38 -9.75 35.17
CA GLY A 21 1.49 -10.76 35.76
C GLY A 21 0.05 -10.36 36.09
N PHE A 22 -0.93 -11.00 35.45
CA PHE A 22 -1.95 -11.81 36.14
C PHE A 22 -2.76 -12.59 35.10
N ALA A 23 -2.68 -13.92 35.17
CA ALA A 23 -3.54 -14.84 34.46
C ALA A 23 -4.93 -14.86 35.11
N LEU A 24 -6.01 -14.81 34.32
CA LEU A 24 -7.32 -15.30 34.75
C LEU A 24 -8.16 -15.83 33.58
N SER A 25 -8.22 -17.17 33.54
CA SER A 25 -9.40 -18.02 33.41
C SER A 25 -10.35 -17.90 32.21
N ARG A 26 -10.40 -19.02 31.47
CA ARG A 26 -11.37 -19.40 30.46
C ARG A 26 -12.81 -19.36 30.99
N ARG A 27 -13.73 -18.82 30.17
CA ARG A 27 -15.13 -19.29 30.10
C ARG A 27 -15.59 -19.27 28.64
N THR A 28 -15.99 -20.43 28.14
CA THR A 28 -16.90 -20.59 27.00
C THR A 28 -18.27 -19.99 27.33
N PRO A 29 -19.05 -19.57 26.32
CA PRO A 29 -20.23 -20.40 26.02
C PRO A 29 -20.67 -20.47 24.54
N GLN A 30 -21.14 -21.68 24.20
CA GLN A 30 -22.39 -22.01 23.50
C GLN A 30 -22.63 -21.57 22.04
N GLN A 31 -22.63 -22.63 21.21
CA GLN A 31 -23.48 -22.90 20.05
C GLN A 31 -24.74 -22.02 19.94
N HIS A 32 -24.91 -21.37 18.80
CA HIS A 32 -26.22 -21.06 18.23
C HIS A 32 -26.29 -21.49 16.76
N GLN A 33 -27.48 -21.97 16.42
CA GLN A 33 -27.80 -22.87 15.33
C GLN A 33 -27.82 -22.19 13.96
N THR A 34 -27.32 -22.94 12.98
CA THR A 34 -27.48 -22.71 11.55
C THR A 34 -28.95 -22.76 11.15
N ILE A 35 -29.47 -21.67 10.57
CA ILE A 35 -30.71 -21.70 9.78
C ILE A 35 -30.31 -21.58 8.31
N ILE A 36 -30.41 -22.70 7.61
CA ILE A 36 -30.33 -22.79 6.15
C ILE A 36 -31.69 -22.39 5.60
N LEU A 37 -31.75 -21.27 4.87
CA LEU A 37 -32.88 -20.95 3.99
C LEU A 37 -32.40 -21.09 2.54
N SER A 38 -32.74 -22.23 1.95
CA SER A 38 -32.71 -22.47 0.52
C SER A 38 -33.87 -21.71 -0.14
N SER A 39 -33.57 -20.93 -1.18
CA SER A 39 -34.58 -20.48 -2.14
C SER A 39 -33.92 -20.28 -3.49
N SER A 40 -34.17 -21.26 -4.35
CA SER A 40 -33.83 -21.29 -5.76
C SER A 40 -34.80 -20.38 -6.52
N HIS A 41 -34.31 -19.32 -7.15
CA HIS A 41 -35.03 -18.68 -8.26
C HIS A 41 -34.05 -18.28 -9.37
N THR A 42 -34.16 -19.02 -10.47
CA THR A 42 -33.54 -18.78 -11.76
C THR A 42 -34.25 -17.63 -12.47
N LEU A 43 -33.52 -16.55 -12.74
CA LEU A 43 -33.94 -15.52 -13.69
C LEU A 43 -32.81 -15.23 -14.68
N ARG A 44 -32.94 -15.83 -15.86
CA ARG A 44 -32.23 -15.46 -17.09
C ARG A 44 -32.48 -13.98 -17.38
N ARG A 45 -31.43 -13.15 -17.42
CA ARG A 45 -31.52 -11.80 -17.97
C ARG A 45 -30.52 -11.65 -19.12
N ARG A 46 -31.07 -11.26 -20.27
CA ARG A 46 -30.38 -11.06 -21.56
C ARG A 46 -29.44 -9.85 -21.45
N HIS A 47 -28.18 -10.03 -21.84
CA HIS A 47 -27.27 -8.92 -22.10
C HIS A 47 -27.64 -8.27 -23.45
N SER A 48 -28.05 -7.00 -23.42
CA SER A 48 -28.04 -6.15 -24.61
C SER A 48 -26.65 -5.58 -24.78
N ARG A 49 -26.02 -5.86 -25.92
CA ARG A 49 -24.78 -5.23 -26.40
C ARG A 49 -24.96 -3.71 -26.44
N SER A 50 -24.08 -2.98 -25.78
CA SER A 50 -23.78 -1.57 -26.06
C SER A 50 -22.28 -1.45 -26.25
N SER A 51 -21.88 -0.69 -27.28
CA SER A 51 -20.58 -0.68 -27.93
C SER A 51 -19.42 -0.34 -26.98
N ALA A 52 -18.42 -1.23 -26.92
CA ALA A 52 -17.09 -0.92 -26.43
C ALA A 52 -16.36 -0.05 -27.47
N VAL A 53 -15.68 0.99 -26.98
CA VAL A 53 -14.72 1.77 -27.75
C VAL A 53 -13.45 0.92 -27.84
N GLU A 54 -13.20 0.34 -29.01
CA GLU A 54 -11.97 -0.40 -29.31
C GLU A 54 -10.78 0.58 -29.32
N CYS A 55 -9.86 0.43 -28.37
CA CYS A 55 -8.55 1.08 -28.43
C CYS A 55 -7.65 0.19 -29.28
N SER A 56 -7.46 0.58 -30.54
CA SER A 56 -6.61 -0.13 -31.50
C SER A 56 -5.14 -0.01 -31.11
N ILE A 57 -4.51 -1.14 -30.79
CA ILE A 57 -3.06 -1.28 -30.69
C ILE A 57 -2.49 -1.14 -32.11
N SER A 58 -1.65 -0.14 -32.32
CA SER A 58 -0.95 0.08 -33.58
C SER A 58 0.17 -0.95 -33.73
N ASP A 59 0.01 -1.85 -34.70
CA ASP A 59 1.04 -2.76 -35.19
C ASP A 59 2.24 -1.98 -35.74
N SER A 60 3.39 -2.11 -35.08
CA SER A 60 4.69 -1.94 -35.73
C SER A 60 5.54 -3.15 -35.41
N SER A 61 5.76 -3.96 -36.45
CA SER A 61 6.56 -5.17 -36.46
C SER A 61 8.02 -4.91 -36.13
N ASP A 62 8.53 -5.53 -35.06
CA ASP A 62 9.89 -6.05 -35.00
C ASP A 62 9.93 -7.26 -34.04
N GLU A 63 10.75 -8.24 -34.39
CA GLU A 63 10.68 -9.61 -33.91
C GLU A 63 11.11 -9.83 -32.44
N ASN A 64 10.38 -10.74 -31.78
CA ASN A 64 10.79 -11.53 -30.61
C ASN A 64 10.73 -10.89 -29.21
N ASP A 65 9.90 -9.87 -29.00
CA ASP A 65 9.51 -9.48 -27.65
C ASP A 65 8.51 -10.49 -27.08
N LYS A 66 8.98 -11.35 -26.16
CA LYS A 66 8.07 -12.10 -25.29
C LYS A 66 7.22 -11.07 -24.56
N GLN A 67 5.94 -10.99 -24.93
CA GLN A 67 4.96 -10.16 -24.25
C GLN A 67 5.06 -10.44 -22.74
N THR A 68 5.52 -9.44 -21.98
CA THR A 68 5.68 -9.52 -20.53
C THR A 68 4.29 -9.74 -19.92
N SER A 69 4.13 -10.72 -19.02
CA SER A 69 2.81 -11.00 -18.44
C SER A 69 2.33 -9.84 -17.57
N TYR A 70 1.02 -9.73 -17.35
CA TYR A 70 0.46 -8.68 -16.48
C TYR A 70 1.06 -8.74 -15.07
N TYR A 71 1.25 -9.94 -14.54
CA TYR A 71 1.85 -10.15 -13.23
C TYR A 71 3.33 -9.70 -13.17
N GLU A 72 4.11 -10.00 -14.21
CA GLU A 72 5.51 -9.56 -14.31
C GLU A 72 5.61 -8.04 -14.40
N TYR A 73 4.76 -7.42 -15.23
CA TYR A 73 4.68 -5.97 -15.34
C TYR A 73 4.33 -5.37 -13.97
N LEU A 74 3.25 -5.81 -13.33
CA LEU A 74 2.82 -5.30 -12.03
C LEU A 74 3.93 -5.41 -10.98
N MET A 75 4.59 -6.56 -10.84
CA MET A 75 5.67 -6.72 -9.85
C MET A 75 6.89 -5.86 -10.16
N SER A 76 7.22 -5.66 -11.44
CA SER A 76 8.32 -4.76 -11.83
C SER A 76 8.05 -3.31 -11.46
N GLN A 77 6.80 -2.86 -11.56
CA GLN A 77 6.38 -1.49 -11.28
C GLN A 77 6.09 -1.25 -9.79
N PHE A 78 5.62 -2.26 -9.05
CA PHE A 78 5.10 -2.05 -7.70
C PHE A 78 6.20 -1.84 -6.64
N GLN A 79 7.41 -2.32 -6.91
CA GLN A 79 8.58 -2.08 -6.06
C GLN A 79 9.17 -0.68 -6.29
N GLY A 80 9.78 -0.08 -5.26
CA GLY A 80 10.45 1.22 -5.34
C GLY A 80 10.23 2.11 -4.13
N ASP A 81 10.76 3.32 -4.20
CA ASP A 81 10.49 4.42 -3.29
C ASP A 81 9.53 5.41 -3.99
N PHE A 82 8.51 5.89 -3.28
CA PHE A 82 7.50 6.82 -3.79
C PHE A 82 7.19 7.92 -2.76
N ASP A 83 6.98 9.15 -3.20
CA ASP A 83 6.83 10.31 -2.31
C ASP A 83 5.82 11.34 -2.85
N ASN A 84 4.99 11.95 -2.00
CA ASN A 84 3.95 12.90 -2.40
C ASN A 84 4.34 14.38 -2.20
N TYR A 85 5.62 14.71 -2.05
CA TYR A 85 6.06 16.08 -1.74
C TYR A 85 5.46 17.14 -2.68
N GLU A 86 5.38 16.86 -3.97
CA GLU A 86 4.80 17.81 -4.94
C GLU A 86 3.33 18.10 -4.66
N GLN A 87 2.54 17.07 -4.34
CA GLN A 87 1.14 17.21 -3.93
C GLN A 87 1.04 18.07 -2.67
N VAL A 88 1.91 17.85 -1.69
CA VAL A 88 1.93 18.66 -0.46
C VAL A 88 2.23 20.12 -0.77
N VAL A 89 3.23 20.42 -1.60
CA VAL A 89 3.53 21.81 -1.99
C VAL A 89 2.34 22.44 -2.71
N GLN A 90 1.64 21.70 -3.57
CA GLN A 90 0.44 22.22 -4.24
C GLN A 90 -0.70 22.46 -3.26
N ASP A 91 -0.97 21.55 -2.33
CA ASP A 91 -2.00 21.74 -1.30
C ASP A 91 -1.76 23.02 -0.50
N ARG A 92 -0.52 23.24 -0.10
CA ARG A 92 -0.09 24.41 0.69
C ARG A 92 -0.27 25.72 -0.07
N ARG A 93 0.09 25.73 -1.35
CA ARG A 93 -0.20 26.87 -2.26
C ARG A 93 -1.69 27.21 -2.35
N HIS A 94 -2.57 26.23 -2.14
CA HIS A 94 -4.02 26.40 -2.12
C HIS A 94 -4.60 26.58 -0.71
N GLY A 95 -3.76 26.76 0.32
CA GLY A 95 -4.17 26.97 1.71
C GLY A 95 -4.74 25.71 2.39
N LEU A 96 -4.50 24.53 1.82
CA LEU A 96 -4.95 23.26 2.38
C LEU A 96 -3.90 22.72 3.35
N THR A 97 -4.31 22.53 4.60
CA THR A 97 -3.48 21.90 5.65
C THR A 97 -3.93 20.45 5.89
N PRO A 98 -3.08 19.58 6.47
CA PRO A 98 -3.44 18.20 6.78
C PRO A 98 -4.66 18.07 7.70
N GLY A 99 -5.24 16.87 7.75
CA GLY A 99 -6.38 16.57 8.61
C GLY A 99 -7.63 17.36 8.24
N GLU A 100 -8.16 18.17 9.16
CA GLU A 100 -9.41 18.92 8.93
C GLU A 100 -9.31 19.95 7.78
N GLY A 101 -8.10 20.42 7.45
CA GLY A 101 -7.89 21.32 6.32
C GLY A 101 -8.02 20.63 4.95
N GLY A 102 -8.10 19.31 4.91
CA GLY A 102 -8.33 18.53 3.69
C GLY A 102 -7.15 18.47 2.72
N GLY A 103 -5.98 19.00 3.09
CA GLY A 103 -4.71 18.74 2.42
C GLY A 103 -4.06 17.46 2.92
N HIS A 104 -2.95 17.08 2.31
CA HIS A 104 -2.24 15.83 2.58
C HIS A 104 -1.05 16.05 3.52
N GLU A 105 -0.80 15.06 4.37
CA GLU A 105 0.47 14.84 5.05
C GLU A 105 1.57 14.51 4.03
N HIS A 106 2.81 14.91 4.32
CA HIS A 106 3.97 14.46 3.53
C HIS A 106 4.35 13.05 3.93
N ILE A 107 4.07 12.10 3.04
CA ILE A 107 4.34 10.68 3.23
C ILE A 107 5.29 10.16 2.15
N HIS A 108 6.05 9.16 2.55
CA HIS A 108 6.89 8.36 1.69
C HIS A 108 6.51 6.90 1.83
N CYS A 109 6.40 6.20 0.71
CA CYS A 109 6.12 4.77 0.63
C CYS A 109 7.34 4.08 0.02
N MET A 110 7.85 3.06 0.70
CA MET A 110 8.94 2.23 0.22
C MET A 110 8.46 0.79 0.14
N ILE A 111 8.69 0.12 -0.99
CA ILE A 111 8.26 -1.25 -1.26
C ILE A 111 9.47 -2.02 -1.80
N LEU A 112 9.98 -2.96 -1.00
CA LEU A 112 11.13 -3.78 -1.35
C LEU A 112 10.71 -5.19 -1.76
N PRO A 113 11.18 -5.70 -2.92
CA PRO A 113 10.96 -7.09 -3.30
C PRO A 113 11.76 -8.02 -2.38
N CYS A 114 11.21 -9.18 -2.04
CA CYS A 114 12.00 -10.27 -1.50
C CYS A 114 13.03 -10.70 -2.56
N PRO A 115 14.32 -10.82 -2.23
CA PRO A 115 15.32 -11.28 -3.17
C PRO A 115 14.98 -12.65 -3.76
N HIS A 116 15.58 -13.00 -4.88
CA HIS A 116 15.43 -14.33 -5.47
C HIS A 116 16.69 -15.15 -5.17
N TYR A 117 16.50 -16.40 -4.75
CA TYR A 117 17.58 -17.37 -4.59
C TYR A 117 17.59 -18.35 -5.76
N GLY A 118 18.77 -18.58 -6.33
CA GLY A 118 18.95 -19.44 -7.50
C GLY A 118 18.57 -18.78 -8.84
N ILE A 119 18.57 -19.57 -9.90
CA ILE A 119 18.19 -19.11 -11.25
C ILE A 119 16.70 -18.79 -11.23
N PRO A 120 16.27 -17.57 -11.63
CA PRO A 120 14.86 -17.24 -11.77
C PRO A 120 14.20 -18.25 -12.71
N LYS A 121 13.41 -19.17 -12.14
CA LYS A 121 12.35 -19.81 -12.92
C LYS A 121 11.37 -18.69 -13.23
N SER A 122 10.86 -18.61 -14.46
CA SER A 122 9.98 -17.53 -14.92
C SER A 122 9.04 -17.07 -13.80
N HIS A 123 8.96 -15.75 -13.57
CA HIS A 123 8.19 -15.14 -12.47
C HIS A 123 6.70 -15.54 -12.48
N GLN A 124 6.24 -16.16 -13.56
CA GLN A 124 4.88 -16.56 -13.87
C GLN A 124 4.20 -17.45 -12.80
N ASP A 125 4.93 -18.24 -11.99
CA ASP A 125 4.29 -19.28 -11.17
C ASP A 125 4.52 -19.19 -9.65
N GLN A 126 5.18 -18.14 -9.14
CA GLN A 126 5.59 -18.11 -7.73
C GLN A 126 5.00 -16.91 -6.97
N PRO A 127 4.49 -17.12 -5.73
CA PRO A 127 4.16 -16.03 -4.83
C PRO A 127 5.37 -15.14 -4.54
N GLN A 128 5.21 -13.83 -4.65
CA GLN A 128 6.24 -12.88 -4.26
C GLN A 128 5.90 -12.23 -2.93
N TRP A 129 6.93 -11.98 -2.12
CA TRP A 129 6.81 -11.26 -0.88
C TRP A 129 7.39 -9.87 -1.07
N LEU A 130 6.70 -8.83 -0.61
CA LEU A 130 7.19 -7.46 -0.64
C LEU A 130 7.10 -6.85 0.76
N LEU A 131 8.20 -6.25 1.21
CA LEU A 131 8.26 -5.55 2.48
C LEU A 131 8.04 -4.06 2.24
N ALA A 132 7.00 -3.51 2.85
CA ALA A 132 6.63 -2.11 2.67
C ALA A 132 6.72 -1.32 3.97
N ALA A 133 7.17 -0.07 3.87
CA ALA A 133 7.22 0.90 4.95
C ALA A 133 6.66 2.24 4.50
N PHE A 134 5.97 2.91 5.42
CA PHE A 134 5.45 4.27 5.22
C PHE A 134 5.98 5.17 6.34
N TYR A 135 6.53 6.32 5.97
CA TYR A 135 7.09 7.28 6.91
C TYR A 135 6.77 8.72 6.55
N PHE A 136 6.81 9.61 7.53
CA PHE A 136 6.48 11.01 7.35
C PHE A 136 7.70 11.87 7.01
N ASN A 137 7.44 12.99 6.34
CA ASN A 137 8.33 14.16 6.25
C ASN A 137 9.74 13.83 5.77
N ALA A 138 9.84 12.94 4.77
CA ALA A 138 11.11 12.47 4.23
C ALA A 138 12.07 11.89 5.31
N ASN A 139 11.57 11.43 6.45
CA ASN A 139 12.39 10.90 7.54
C ASN A 139 12.16 9.40 7.73
N PRO A 140 13.07 8.54 7.22
CA PRO A 140 12.95 7.08 7.34
C PRO A 140 12.86 6.58 8.79
N ARG A 141 13.28 7.37 9.78
CA ARG A 141 13.14 6.99 11.21
C ARG A 141 11.73 7.20 11.76
N GLN A 142 10.86 7.91 11.04
CA GLN A 142 9.46 8.20 11.42
C GLN A 142 8.47 7.25 10.71
N ILE A 143 8.77 5.95 10.69
CA ILE A 143 7.87 4.94 10.11
C ILE A 143 6.62 4.81 10.96
N PHE A 144 5.45 5.04 10.34
CA PHE A 144 4.15 4.88 10.99
C PHE A 144 3.43 3.60 10.57
N ARG A 145 3.84 2.95 9.48
CA ARG A 145 3.26 1.68 9.02
C ARG A 145 4.30 0.78 8.38
N PHE A 146 4.37 -0.46 8.84
CA PHE A 146 4.97 -1.56 8.09
C PHE A 146 3.89 -2.50 7.58
N ARG A 147 4.13 -3.10 6.41
CA ARG A 147 3.34 -4.21 5.86
C ARG A 147 4.25 -5.22 5.20
N LEU A 148 3.89 -6.49 5.28
CA LEU A 148 4.44 -7.52 4.41
C LEU A 148 3.32 -7.97 3.47
N TYR A 149 3.49 -7.69 2.19
CA TYR A 149 2.56 -8.12 1.14
C TYR A 149 2.97 -9.48 0.60
N GLN A 150 2.00 -10.34 0.36
CA GLN A 150 2.18 -11.57 -0.41
C GLN A 150 1.33 -11.49 -1.67
N THR A 151 1.97 -11.42 -2.83
CA THR A 151 1.29 -11.42 -4.12
C THR A 151 1.24 -12.84 -4.66
N LEU A 152 0.10 -13.23 -5.22
CA LEU A 152 -0.14 -14.54 -5.79
C LEU A 152 -0.33 -14.38 -7.30
N PRO A 153 0.42 -15.13 -8.14
CA PRO A 153 0.20 -15.10 -9.57
C PRO A 153 -1.24 -15.51 -9.89
N PRO A 154 -1.85 -14.92 -10.93
CA PRO A 154 -3.21 -15.24 -11.31
C PRO A 154 -3.23 -16.62 -12.00
N ALA A 155 -4.35 -17.36 -11.90
CA ALA A 155 -4.46 -18.67 -12.54
C ALA A 155 -4.53 -18.58 -14.09
N SER A 156 -4.82 -17.40 -14.62
CA SER A 156 -4.78 -17.02 -16.03
C SER A 156 -4.63 -15.51 -16.15
N GLU A 157 -4.12 -14.99 -17.27
CA GLU A 157 -3.90 -13.54 -17.48
C GLU A 157 -5.18 -12.68 -17.35
N GLU A 158 -6.36 -13.26 -17.57
CA GLU A 158 -7.66 -12.58 -17.41
C GLU A 158 -8.10 -12.43 -15.94
N LEU A 159 -7.42 -13.10 -15.00
CA LEU A 159 -7.79 -13.09 -13.58
C LEU A 159 -6.93 -12.09 -12.79
N PRO A 160 -7.49 -11.53 -11.70
CA PRO A 160 -6.76 -10.55 -10.91
C PRO A 160 -5.59 -11.18 -10.16
N VAL A 161 -4.53 -10.39 -9.98
CA VAL A 161 -3.42 -10.73 -9.08
C VAL A 161 -3.89 -10.46 -7.66
N ARG A 162 -3.86 -11.48 -6.79
CA ARG A 162 -4.25 -11.31 -5.39
C ARG A 162 -3.05 -10.88 -4.56
N MET A 163 -3.22 -9.82 -3.78
CA MET A 163 -2.24 -9.35 -2.81
C MET A 163 -2.83 -9.49 -1.40
N LYS A 164 -2.24 -10.38 -0.60
CA LYS A 164 -2.56 -10.54 0.83
C LYS A 164 -1.78 -9.54 1.66
N LEU A 165 -2.45 -8.92 2.61
CA LEU A 165 -1.87 -7.90 3.48
C LEU A 165 -1.56 -8.52 4.83
N ASN A 166 -0.33 -8.31 5.32
CA ASN A 166 0.07 -8.78 6.64
C ASN A 166 0.70 -7.64 7.44
N SER A 167 0.37 -7.56 8.73
CA SER A 167 1.15 -6.79 9.69
C SER A 167 2.38 -7.59 10.11
N LEU A 168 3.44 -6.91 10.54
CA LEU A 168 4.61 -7.58 11.09
C LEU A 168 4.33 -8.00 12.53
N THR A 169 4.98 -9.08 12.98
CA THR A 169 5.06 -9.34 14.42
C THR A 169 5.85 -8.22 15.11
N PRO A 170 5.54 -7.89 16.39
CA PRO A 170 6.24 -6.81 17.10
C PRO A 170 7.76 -6.95 17.11
N ARG A 171 8.27 -8.18 17.18
CA ARG A 171 9.69 -8.48 17.18
C ARG A 171 10.36 -8.19 15.83
N LEU A 172 9.72 -8.58 14.72
CA LEU A 172 10.23 -8.26 13.39
C LEU A 172 10.18 -6.75 13.13
N GLU A 173 9.08 -6.10 13.49
CA GLU A 173 8.97 -4.65 13.37
C GLU A 173 10.07 -3.93 14.16
N GLN A 174 10.31 -4.34 15.41
CA GLN A 174 11.38 -3.77 16.24
C GLN A 174 12.76 -3.94 15.59
N GLN A 175 13.05 -5.12 15.02
CA GLN A 175 14.31 -5.38 14.32
C GLN A 175 14.46 -4.41 13.14
N LEU A 176 13.44 -4.28 12.29
CA LEU A 176 13.52 -3.42 11.09
C LEU A 176 13.63 -1.94 11.42
N ARG A 177 12.98 -1.46 12.49
CA ARG A 177 13.10 -0.07 12.94
C ARG A 177 14.55 0.33 13.29
N GLN A 178 15.37 -0.60 13.77
CA GLN A 178 16.79 -0.35 14.06
C GLN A 178 17.62 -0.04 12.80
N TYR A 179 17.14 -0.49 11.64
CA TYR A 179 17.79 -0.30 10.33
C TYR A 179 16.95 0.58 9.41
N SER A 180 16.12 1.46 9.98
CA SER A 180 15.16 2.26 9.22
C SER A 180 15.78 3.15 8.14
N ASP A 181 17.04 3.55 8.29
CA ASP A 181 17.82 4.31 7.30
C ASP A 181 18.60 3.44 6.30
N GLN A 182 18.52 2.10 6.42
CA GLN A 182 19.26 1.13 5.61
C GLN A 182 18.32 0.05 5.03
N PRO A 183 17.39 0.43 4.14
CA PRO A 183 16.37 -0.49 3.65
C PRO A 183 16.93 -1.66 2.83
N CYS A 184 18.04 -1.46 2.13
CA CYS A 184 18.77 -2.54 1.44
C CYS A 184 19.21 -3.68 2.37
N MET A 185 19.24 -3.47 3.69
CA MET A 185 19.60 -4.49 4.68
C MET A 185 18.40 -5.24 5.25
N TRP A 186 17.16 -4.79 5.02
CA TRP A 186 16.00 -5.30 5.74
C TRP A 186 15.78 -6.80 5.55
N TRP A 187 15.93 -7.32 4.33
CA TRP A 187 15.77 -8.76 4.10
C TRP A 187 16.85 -9.60 4.76
N ARG A 188 18.08 -9.08 4.86
CA ARG A 188 19.14 -9.71 5.66
C ARG A 188 18.75 -9.74 7.14
N GLU A 189 18.14 -8.68 7.65
CA GLU A 189 17.68 -8.64 9.04
C GLU A 189 16.47 -9.55 9.30
N VAL A 190 15.57 -9.69 8.32
CA VAL A 190 14.49 -10.71 8.35
C VAL A 190 15.10 -12.11 8.45
N TRP A 191 16.10 -12.41 7.62
CA TRP A 191 16.83 -13.68 7.66
C TRP A 191 17.52 -13.91 9.00
N ASN A 192 18.27 -12.93 9.49
CA ASN A 192 18.98 -13.00 10.77
C ASN A 192 18.01 -13.29 11.92
N LEU A 193 16.83 -12.67 11.91
CA LEU A 193 15.81 -12.92 12.92
C LEU A 193 15.28 -14.35 12.86
N TRP A 194 14.99 -14.85 11.66
CA TRP A 194 14.55 -16.23 11.47
C TRP A 194 15.62 -17.26 11.88
N CYS A 195 16.90 -17.01 11.57
CA CYS A 195 18.00 -17.86 12.00
C CYS A 195 18.13 -17.93 13.52
N LYS A 196 17.98 -16.80 14.23
CA LYS A 196 17.98 -16.75 15.70
C LYS A 196 16.88 -17.64 16.28
N ASP A 197 15.68 -17.59 15.70
CA ASP A 197 14.53 -18.38 16.18
C ASP A 197 14.71 -19.89 15.98
N ASN A 198 15.54 -20.28 15.00
CA ASN A 198 15.85 -21.66 14.69
C ASN A 198 17.21 -22.12 15.27
N ASN A 199 17.88 -21.31 16.11
CA ASN A 199 19.22 -21.60 16.64
C ASN A 199 20.27 -21.92 15.55
N THR A 200 20.19 -21.23 14.41
CA THR A 200 21.08 -21.40 13.25
C THR A 200 21.88 -20.12 12.96
N GLU A 201 22.32 -19.44 14.02
CA GLU A 201 23.10 -18.21 13.94
C GLU A 201 24.48 -18.43 13.26
N ASN A 202 25.07 -17.35 12.74
CA ASN A 202 26.41 -17.31 12.14
C ASN A 202 26.59 -18.10 10.83
N LYS A 203 25.50 -18.44 10.13
CA LYS A 203 25.60 -18.92 8.76
C LYS A 203 26.15 -17.81 7.86
N THR A 204 27.03 -18.19 6.94
CA THR A 204 27.56 -17.34 5.87
C THR A 204 27.03 -17.76 4.49
N THR A 205 26.44 -18.95 4.43
CA THR A 205 25.86 -19.52 3.21
C THR A 205 24.42 -19.96 3.44
N ILE A 206 23.66 -20.03 2.36
CA ILE A 206 22.29 -20.52 2.30
C ILE A 206 22.18 -21.58 1.20
N ASN A 207 21.30 -22.57 1.40
CA ASN A 207 20.95 -23.55 0.36
C ASN A 207 19.47 -23.46 -0.05
N ASP A 208 19.10 -24.16 -1.14
CA ASP A 208 17.73 -24.14 -1.70
C ASP A 208 16.66 -24.54 -0.69
N GLY A 209 16.93 -25.53 0.15
CA GLY A 209 15.99 -26.03 1.16
C GLY A 209 15.72 -24.98 2.23
N GLU A 210 16.78 -24.36 2.75
CA GLU A 210 16.68 -23.31 3.77
C GLU A 210 15.97 -22.06 3.23
N TRP A 211 16.25 -21.68 1.99
CA TRP A 211 15.55 -20.58 1.34
C TRP A 211 14.06 -20.87 1.18
N ASN A 212 13.72 -22.09 0.75
CA ASN A 212 12.33 -22.52 0.63
C ASN A 212 11.62 -22.54 1.99
N ASP A 213 12.28 -23.04 3.04
CA ASP A 213 11.75 -23.06 4.40
C ASP A 213 11.53 -21.63 4.94
N MET A 214 12.47 -20.71 4.68
CA MET A 214 12.30 -19.31 5.02
C MET A 214 11.06 -18.72 4.34
N ARG A 215 10.86 -18.96 3.04
CA ARG A 215 9.72 -18.40 2.30
C ARG A 215 8.37 -19.01 2.68
N THR A 216 8.33 -20.31 2.97
CA THR A 216 7.09 -21.07 3.15
C THR A 216 6.68 -21.25 4.60
N VAL A 217 7.64 -21.22 5.54
CA VAL A 217 7.41 -21.39 6.98
C VAL A 217 7.86 -20.15 7.75
N GLY A 218 9.05 -19.64 7.46
CA GLY A 218 9.65 -18.51 8.19
C GLY A 218 8.86 -17.21 8.07
N LEU A 219 8.64 -16.71 6.84
CA LEU A 219 7.91 -15.47 6.59
C LEU A 219 6.48 -15.53 7.17
N PRO A 220 5.69 -16.61 6.93
CA PRO A 220 4.38 -16.75 7.58
C PRO A 220 4.42 -16.73 9.11
N SER A 221 5.48 -17.24 9.76
CA SER A 221 5.60 -17.19 11.22
C SER A 221 5.96 -15.81 11.79
N MET A 222 6.45 -14.89 10.95
CA MET A 222 6.90 -13.56 11.37
C MET A 222 5.86 -12.47 11.12
N VAL A 223 4.66 -12.84 10.66
CA VAL A 223 3.59 -11.91 10.31
C VAL A 223 2.24 -12.25 10.94
N LEU A 224 1.36 -11.27 10.95
CA LEU A 224 -0.03 -11.35 11.40
C LEU A 224 -0.93 -11.03 10.19
N PRO A 225 -1.63 -12.02 9.61
CA PRO A 225 -2.52 -11.80 8.49
C PRO A 225 -3.63 -10.79 8.79
N LEU A 226 -3.97 -9.96 7.81
CA LEU A 226 -5.13 -9.06 7.86
C LEU A 226 -6.27 -9.69 7.06
N ASP A 227 -6.91 -10.69 7.65
CA ASP A 227 -7.97 -11.46 6.99
C ASP A 227 -9.10 -10.54 6.49
N GLY A 228 -9.55 -10.77 5.26
CA GLY A 228 -10.59 -9.97 4.60
C GLY A 228 -10.08 -8.66 3.99
N CYS A 229 -8.80 -8.29 4.19
CA CYS A 229 -8.20 -7.10 3.60
C CYS A 229 -7.43 -7.37 2.30
N ASP A 230 -7.64 -8.53 1.67
CA ASP A 230 -6.99 -8.88 0.42
C ASP A 230 -7.32 -7.83 -0.65
N VAL A 231 -6.31 -7.50 -1.47
CA VAL A 231 -6.41 -6.56 -2.58
C VAL A 231 -6.29 -7.33 -3.89
N LEU A 232 -7.14 -7.00 -4.86
CA LEU A 232 -7.18 -7.60 -6.18
C LEU A 232 -6.73 -6.58 -7.21
N TRP A 233 -5.61 -6.84 -7.87
CA TRP A 233 -5.14 -6.06 -9.00
C TRP A 233 -5.79 -6.56 -10.29
N GLU A 234 -6.65 -5.74 -10.88
CA GLU A 234 -7.48 -6.10 -12.04
C GLU A 234 -6.74 -5.75 -13.36
N PRO A 235 -6.53 -6.71 -14.28
CA PRO A 235 -5.94 -6.43 -15.60
C PRO A 235 -6.86 -5.56 -16.47
N GLU A 236 -8.17 -5.76 -16.37
CA GLU A 236 -9.21 -4.93 -16.96
C GLU A 236 -9.94 -4.16 -15.85
N TRP A 237 -9.45 -2.97 -15.52
CA TRP A 237 -9.98 -2.18 -14.42
C TRP A 237 -11.29 -1.47 -14.78
N ASP A 238 -12.13 -1.27 -13.76
CA ASP A 238 -13.42 -0.59 -13.90
C ASP A 238 -13.30 0.92 -13.60
N PRO A 239 -13.58 1.81 -14.58
CA PRO A 239 -13.60 3.25 -14.40
C PRO A 239 -14.51 3.76 -13.29
N SER A 240 -15.61 3.06 -13.03
CA SER A 240 -16.56 3.46 -11.99
C SER A 240 -16.01 3.24 -10.58
N LYS A 241 -15.17 2.21 -10.40
CA LYS A 241 -14.51 1.91 -9.13
C LYS A 241 -13.34 2.86 -8.83
N HIS A 242 -12.72 3.43 -9.85
CA HIS A 242 -11.60 4.39 -9.66
C HIS A 242 -12.02 5.80 -10.09
N SER A 243 -13.23 6.20 -9.70
CA SER A 243 -13.78 7.52 -10.02
C SER A 243 -12.93 8.69 -9.52
N TYR A 244 -12.09 8.46 -8.50
CA TYR A 244 -11.15 9.45 -7.97
C TYR A 244 -10.10 9.91 -9.01
N LEU A 245 -9.87 9.13 -10.08
CA LEU A 245 -8.99 9.52 -11.19
C LEU A 245 -9.51 10.72 -11.98
N TYR A 246 -10.82 10.99 -11.88
CA TYR A 246 -11.50 12.07 -12.58
C TYR A 246 -11.89 13.22 -11.65
N VAL A 247 -11.26 13.32 -10.48
CA VAL A 247 -11.49 14.41 -9.52
C VAL A 247 -10.48 15.54 -9.77
N ASN A 248 -10.98 16.73 -10.08
CA ASN A 248 -10.17 17.94 -10.06
C ASN A 248 -10.12 18.50 -8.64
N GLU A 249 -9.06 18.16 -7.91
CA GLU A 249 -8.86 18.51 -6.50
C GLU A 249 -8.77 20.02 -6.23
N TYR A 250 -8.39 20.81 -7.22
CA TYR A 250 -8.24 22.27 -7.11
C TYR A 250 -9.31 23.08 -7.86
N ALA A 251 -10.33 22.44 -8.47
CA ALA A 251 -11.39 23.14 -9.21
C ALA A 251 -12.15 24.20 -8.40
N ALA A 252 -12.16 24.09 -7.07
CA ALA A 252 -12.78 25.05 -6.17
C ALA A 252 -11.94 26.31 -5.92
N PHE A 253 -10.71 26.38 -6.45
CA PHE A 253 -9.77 27.50 -6.29
C PHE A 253 -9.52 28.18 -7.66
N PRO A 254 -10.47 28.99 -8.17
CA PRO A 254 -10.41 29.58 -9.51
C PRO A 254 -9.36 30.69 -9.69
N ASP A 255 -8.71 31.16 -8.61
CA ASP A 255 -7.76 32.27 -8.64
C ASP A 255 -6.30 31.84 -8.89
N CYS A 256 -6.03 30.55 -9.15
CA CYS A 256 -4.69 30.07 -9.52
C CYS A 256 -4.58 29.88 -11.05
N GLU A 257 -3.42 30.22 -11.63
CA GLU A 257 -3.14 30.04 -13.07
C GLU A 257 -3.18 28.56 -13.51
N ASP A 258 -3.19 27.62 -12.56
CA ASP A 258 -3.36 26.18 -12.78
C ASP A 258 -4.84 25.75 -12.84
N SER A 259 -5.79 26.67 -12.65
CA SER A 259 -7.22 26.39 -12.80
C SER A 259 -7.56 26.24 -14.29
N ILE A 260 -7.53 24.99 -14.77
CA ILE A 260 -8.04 24.63 -16.09
C ILE A 260 -9.47 25.16 -16.19
N THR A 261 -9.66 26.23 -16.97
CA THR A 261 -10.96 26.84 -17.20
C THR A 261 -11.93 25.77 -17.70
N THR A 262 -13.12 25.75 -17.10
CA THR A 262 -14.24 24.82 -17.25
C THR A 262 -14.86 24.68 -18.65
N ALA A 263 -14.10 24.99 -19.71
CA ALA A 263 -14.51 24.84 -21.10
C ALA A 263 -13.93 23.54 -21.71
N GLY A 264 -14.42 22.40 -21.24
CA GLY A 264 -14.22 21.11 -21.89
C GLY A 264 -13.99 19.97 -20.90
N VAL A 265 -14.95 19.04 -20.81
CA VAL A 265 -14.87 17.77 -20.04
C VAL A 265 -13.87 16.78 -20.70
N SER A 266 -12.79 17.29 -21.31
CA SER A 266 -11.77 16.47 -21.95
C SER A 266 -10.59 16.32 -20.99
N ALA A 267 -10.60 15.19 -20.28
CA ALA A 267 -9.52 14.57 -19.53
C ALA A 267 -8.75 15.46 -18.52
N LEU A 268 -9.07 15.29 -17.24
CA LEU A 268 -8.09 15.58 -16.19
C LEU A 268 -6.81 14.76 -16.46
N PRO A 269 -5.61 15.30 -16.19
CA PRO A 269 -4.37 14.65 -16.51
C PRO A 269 -4.14 13.45 -15.56
N VAL A 270 -4.72 12.31 -15.90
CA VAL A 270 -4.28 11.02 -15.37
C VAL A 270 -2.89 10.74 -15.94
N PRO A 271 -1.94 10.16 -15.18
CA PRO A 271 -0.64 9.81 -15.70
C PRO A 271 -0.76 8.97 -16.98
N SER A 272 0.06 9.30 -17.98
CA SER A 272 0.07 8.59 -19.26
C SER A 272 0.78 7.24 -19.17
N GLY A 273 0.37 6.29 -20.00
CA GLY A 273 1.03 4.99 -20.14
C GLY A 273 0.24 3.84 -19.51
N SER A 274 0.84 2.65 -19.48
CA SER A 274 0.22 1.45 -18.92
C SER A 274 0.06 1.56 -17.41
N SER A 275 -1.10 1.16 -16.91
CA SER A 275 -1.46 1.24 -15.50
C SER A 275 -1.99 -0.08 -14.95
N CYS A 276 -1.81 -0.27 -13.65
CA CYS A 276 -2.41 -1.36 -12.90
C CYS A 276 -3.30 -0.76 -11.81
N HIS A 277 -4.48 -1.33 -11.61
CA HIS A 277 -5.44 -0.80 -10.64
C HIS A 277 -5.91 -1.91 -9.71
N ALA A 278 -6.19 -1.55 -8.47
CA ALA A 278 -6.55 -2.51 -7.44
C ALA A 278 -7.69 -2.04 -6.57
N ILE A 279 -8.53 -2.98 -6.18
CA ILE A 279 -9.61 -2.80 -5.20
C ILE A 279 -9.50 -3.85 -4.11
N MET A 280 -10.13 -3.60 -2.98
CA MET A 280 -10.33 -4.66 -1.98
C MET A 280 -11.15 -5.82 -2.56
N GLU A 281 -10.83 -7.06 -2.18
CA GLU A 281 -11.59 -8.26 -2.55
C GLU A 281 -13.05 -8.19 -2.06
N ALA A 282 -13.27 -7.56 -0.91
CA ALA A 282 -14.60 -7.26 -0.39
C ALA A 282 -15.43 -6.32 -1.31
N GLY A 283 -14.81 -5.76 -2.35
CA GLY A 283 -15.43 -4.88 -3.33
C GLY A 283 -15.94 -3.58 -2.70
N SER A 284 -17.01 -3.04 -3.27
CA SER A 284 -17.65 -1.79 -2.80
C SER A 284 -18.21 -1.88 -1.38
N ALA A 285 -18.42 -3.10 -0.86
CA ALA A 285 -18.85 -3.29 0.52
C ALA A 285 -17.75 -2.86 1.49
N GLY A 286 -16.47 -3.09 1.16
CA GLY A 286 -15.33 -2.85 2.04
C GLY A 286 -15.12 -3.97 3.06
N ALA A 287 -13.96 -3.99 3.72
CA ALA A 287 -13.67 -4.95 4.78
C ALA A 287 -13.83 -4.32 6.17
N ILE A 288 -14.46 -5.04 7.09
CA ILE A 288 -14.56 -4.62 8.49
C ILE A 288 -13.42 -5.27 9.28
N VAL A 289 -12.61 -4.45 9.92
CA VAL A 289 -11.52 -4.91 10.78
C VAL A 289 -11.58 -4.27 12.16
N ASP A 290 -11.08 -4.97 13.16
CA ASP A 290 -10.78 -4.37 14.45
C ASP A 290 -9.57 -3.46 14.29
N SER A 291 -9.73 -2.19 14.61
CA SER A 291 -8.63 -1.25 14.65
C SER A 291 -7.64 -1.66 15.73
N ILE A 292 -6.41 -1.94 15.31
CA ILE A 292 -5.30 -2.23 16.19
C ILE A 292 -4.57 -0.93 16.59
N SER A 293 -4.57 0.09 15.72
CA SER A 293 -3.66 1.25 15.85
C SER A 293 -4.34 2.61 15.98
N LEU A 294 -5.52 2.83 15.38
CA LEU A 294 -6.19 4.14 15.39
C LEU A 294 -7.04 4.32 16.65
N VAL A 295 -7.93 3.37 16.90
CA VAL A 295 -8.73 3.24 18.12
C VAL A 295 -8.78 1.76 18.50
N PRO A 296 -7.93 1.27 19.41
CA PRO A 296 -7.87 -0.13 19.78
C PRO A 296 -9.26 -0.71 20.11
N GLY A 297 -9.66 -1.77 19.40
CA GLY A 297 -10.93 -2.47 19.59
C GLY A 297 -12.16 -1.83 18.95
N LYS A 298 -12.01 -0.70 18.23
CA LYS A 298 -13.09 -0.14 17.41
C LYS A 298 -13.11 -0.82 16.05
N ARG A 299 -14.28 -1.18 15.52
CA ARG A 299 -14.39 -1.69 14.15
C ARG A 299 -14.24 -0.54 13.16
N ILE A 300 -13.56 -0.80 12.05
CA ILE A 300 -13.43 0.15 10.95
C ILE A 300 -13.74 -0.55 9.64
N LEU A 301 -14.58 0.09 8.82
CA LEU A 301 -14.84 -0.30 7.45
C LEU A 301 -13.79 0.33 6.52
N ILE A 302 -12.99 -0.50 5.86
CA ILE A 302 -11.90 -0.11 4.95
C ILE A 302 -12.38 -0.25 3.50
N LYS A 303 -12.05 0.74 2.65
CA LYS A 303 -12.41 0.79 1.22
C LYS A 303 -11.27 1.32 0.36
N ASP A 304 -10.11 0.71 0.55
CA ASP A 304 -8.87 1.14 -0.11
C ASP A 304 -8.90 0.80 -1.60
N GLU A 305 -8.43 1.72 -2.42
CA GLU A 305 -8.24 1.55 -3.86
C GLU A 305 -6.85 2.03 -4.25
N LEU A 306 -6.20 1.34 -5.18
CA LEU A 306 -4.83 1.62 -5.59
C LEU A 306 -4.77 1.82 -7.10
N SER A 307 -3.91 2.74 -7.56
CA SER A 307 -3.56 2.87 -8.98
C SER A 307 -2.06 3.05 -9.13
N LEU A 308 -1.45 2.32 -10.05
CA LEU A 308 -0.01 2.28 -10.24
C LEU A 308 0.32 2.51 -11.73
N TRP A 309 1.25 3.41 -11.97
CA TRP A 309 1.90 3.65 -13.25
C TRP A 309 3.40 3.43 -13.13
N ASN A 310 4.11 3.61 -14.25
CA ASN A 310 5.56 3.56 -14.24
C ASN A 310 6.17 4.52 -13.21
N ASP A 311 5.71 5.77 -13.15
CA ASP A 311 6.35 6.80 -12.31
C ASP A 311 5.48 7.29 -11.15
N GLU A 312 4.27 6.76 -10.99
CA GLU A 312 3.33 7.22 -9.96
C GLU A 312 2.61 6.06 -9.28
N PHE A 313 2.37 6.21 -7.98
CA PHE A 313 1.59 5.30 -7.16
C PHE A 313 0.56 6.08 -6.35
N TRP A 314 -0.72 5.87 -6.67
CA TRP A 314 -1.83 6.57 -6.05
C TRP A 314 -2.53 5.66 -5.05
N ILE A 315 -2.74 6.17 -3.84
CA ILE A 315 -3.35 5.44 -2.72
C ILE A 315 -4.63 6.15 -2.28
N ASN A 316 -5.76 5.49 -2.48
CA ASN A 316 -7.06 5.99 -2.05
C ASN A 316 -7.55 5.31 -0.76
N ASP A 317 -6.90 5.56 0.37
CA ASP A 317 -7.27 4.97 1.67
C ASP A 317 -8.56 5.63 2.21
N ARG A 318 -9.53 4.82 2.64
CA ARG A 318 -10.80 5.31 3.22
C ARG A 318 -11.30 4.39 4.34
N GLY A 319 -11.42 4.95 5.54
CA GLY A 319 -11.93 4.28 6.73
C GLY A 319 -13.20 4.93 7.27
N TYR A 320 -14.23 4.14 7.55
CA TYR A 320 -15.50 4.60 8.13
C TYR A 320 -15.83 3.84 9.40
N ASP A 321 -16.60 4.46 10.29
CA ASP A 321 -17.13 3.82 11.50
C ASP A 321 -18.40 3.03 11.16
N PRO A 322 -18.35 1.68 11.08
CA PRO A 322 -19.52 0.87 10.76
C PRO A 322 -20.51 0.79 11.93
N ASP A 323 -20.09 1.17 13.13
CA ASP A 323 -20.86 1.04 14.37
C ASP A 323 -21.57 2.33 14.75
N TYR A 324 -21.43 3.38 13.94
CA TYR A 324 -22.11 4.63 14.18
C TYR A 324 -23.61 4.50 13.96
N ILE A 325 -24.37 4.79 15.01
CA ILE A 325 -25.81 4.93 14.97
C ILE A 325 -26.12 6.42 14.91
N SER A 326 -26.80 6.87 13.86
CA SER A 326 -27.15 8.28 13.71
C SER A 326 -28.17 8.70 14.78
N ALA A 327 -28.16 9.98 15.18
CA ALA A 327 -29.14 10.51 16.13
C ALA A 327 -30.60 10.37 15.62
N ASP A 328 -30.80 10.43 14.31
CA ASP A 328 -32.10 10.25 13.67
C ASP A 328 -32.61 8.80 13.77
N GLU A 329 -31.70 7.83 13.71
CA GLU A 329 -32.01 6.41 13.91
C GLU A 329 -32.36 6.10 15.37
N ILE A 330 -31.70 6.76 16.33
CA ILE A 330 -32.04 6.68 17.75
C ILE A 330 -33.42 7.29 18.03
N LEU A 331 -33.81 8.32 17.27
CA LEU A 331 -35.11 8.99 17.39
C LEU A 331 -36.24 8.29 16.61
N GLY A 332 -35.95 7.17 15.93
CA GLY A 332 -36.95 6.37 15.22
C GLY A 332 -37.48 7.00 13.93
N ASN A 333 -36.79 8.00 13.39
CA ASN A 333 -37.11 8.56 12.09
C ASN A 333 -36.61 7.60 10.99
N GLU A 334 -37.43 7.29 9.99
CA GLU A 334 -37.00 6.50 8.83
C GLU A 334 -35.91 7.26 8.05
N VAL A 335 -34.64 6.97 8.34
CA VAL A 335 -33.52 7.42 7.52
C VAL A 335 -33.51 6.55 6.26
N ARG A 336 -34.03 7.07 5.14
CA ARG A 336 -33.84 6.46 3.82
C ARG A 336 -32.39 6.70 3.36
N CYS A 337 -31.44 5.92 3.87
CA CYS A 337 -30.11 5.86 3.29
C CYS A 337 -30.20 5.22 1.91
N THR A 338 -29.99 6.00 0.85
CA THR A 338 -30.05 5.56 -0.54
C THR A 338 -28.76 4.88 -1.01
N SER A 339 -27.69 4.97 -0.22
CA SER A 339 -26.44 4.25 -0.42
C SER A 339 -25.93 3.66 0.90
N VAL A 340 -25.14 2.59 0.81
CA VAL A 340 -24.63 1.81 1.96
C VAL A 340 -23.70 2.63 2.88
N ASN A 341 -23.29 3.84 2.47
CA ASN A 341 -22.27 4.65 3.17
C ASN A 341 -22.76 6.06 3.52
N GLU A 342 -23.93 6.48 3.05
CA GLU A 342 -24.51 7.79 3.40
C GLU A 342 -24.83 7.82 4.89
N GLY A 343 -23.96 8.44 5.67
CA GLY A 343 -24.15 8.65 7.11
C GLY A 343 -23.11 8.00 8.03
N MET A 344 -22.17 7.19 7.52
CA MET A 344 -21.10 6.65 8.37
C MET A 344 -20.01 7.71 8.59
N PRO A 345 -19.63 8.01 9.85
CA PRO A 345 -18.56 8.93 10.15
C PRO A 345 -17.24 8.44 9.57
N PHE A 346 -16.55 9.37 8.93
CA PHE A 346 -15.18 9.17 8.48
C PHE A 346 -14.25 8.99 9.69
N VAL A 347 -13.39 7.98 9.63
CA VAL A 347 -12.40 7.66 10.67
C VAL A 347 -10.99 8.06 10.22
N TYR A 348 -10.57 7.64 9.03
CA TYR A 348 -9.22 7.92 8.50
C TYR A 348 -9.15 7.85 6.98
N GLY A 349 -8.06 8.36 6.41
CA GLY A 349 -7.76 8.30 4.97
C GLY A 349 -7.97 9.64 4.28
N ASN A 350 -8.44 9.61 3.03
CA ASN A 350 -8.61 10.79 2.20
C ASN A 350 -9.95 11.50 2.44
N ARG A 351 -9.91 12.70 3.04
CA ARG A 351 -11.13 13.44 3.43
C ARG A 351 -11.92 14.03 2.26
N ARG A 352 -11.24 14.39 1.17
CA ARG A 352 -11.86 15.04 -0.01
C ARG A 352 -12.12 14.07 -1.17
N GLY A 353 -11.90 12.76 -0.96
CA GLY A 353 -11.88 11.77 -2.05
C GLY A 353 -10.71 11.97 -3.02
N VAL A 354 -9.69 12.72 -2.61
CA VAL A 354 -8.46 12.95 -3.34
C VAL A 354 -7.41 11.96 -2.85
N PRO A 355 -6.83 11.11 -3.72
CA PRO A 355 -5.85 10.12 -3.29
C PRO A 355 -4.53 10.77 -2.87
N TYR A 356 -3.72 10.06 -2.09
CA TYR A 356 -2.29 10.37 -2.00
C TYR A 356 -1.66 10.08 -3.37
N LYS A 357 -1.06 11.09 -3.99
CA LYS A 357 -0.40 10.97 -5.29
C LYS A 357 1.11 10.93 -5.09
N LEU A 358 1.67 9.73 -5.07
CA LEU A 358 3.09 9.52 -4.82
C LEU A 358 3.84 9.41 -6.15
N ARG A 359 4.96 10.10 -6.29
CA ARG A 359 5.87 9.99 -7.42
C ARG A 359 7.04 9.09 -7.08
N ARG A 360 7.43 8.26 -8.03
CA ARG A 360 8.60 7.38 -7.90
C ARG A 360 9.86 8.21 -7.71
N VAL A 361 10.66 7.79 -6.74
CA VAL A 361 11.96 8.37 -6.39
C VAL A 361 13.10 7.44 -6.82
N SER A 362 12.94 6.14 -6.57
CA SER A 362 13.92 5.12 -6.92
C SER A 362 13.28 3.77 -7.17
N ASN A 363 14.03 2.90 -7.85
CA ASN A 363 13.76 1.48 -7.98
C ASN A 363 14.69 0.66 -7.08
N PHE A 364 14.24 -0.55 -6.75
CA PHE A 364 15.09 -1.57 -6.16
C PHE A 364 15.29 -2.70 -7.15
N HIS A 365 16.52 -3.21 -7.21
CA HIS A 365 16.82 -4.41 -7.96
C HIS A 365 17.79 -5.29 -7.19
N SER A 366 17.57 -6.60 -7.25
CA SER A 366 18.63 -7.56 -6.92
C SER A 366 19.77 -7.37 -7.92
N ARG A 367 21.02 -7.49 -7.47
CA ARG A 367 22.17 -7.40 -8.39
C ARG A 367 22.01 -8.46 -9.50
N LYS A 368 21.92 -8.01 -10.75
CA LYS A 368 22.12 -8.88 -11.93
C LYS A 368 23.59 -9.30 -11.91
N GLN A 369 23.89 -10.47 -11.37
CA GLN A 369 25.23 -11.04 -11.51
C GLN A 369 25.33 -11.67 -12.90
N GLU A 370 26.37 -11.30 -13.65
CA GLU A 370 26.72 -11.92 -14.92
C GLU A 370 26.73 -13.45 -14.72
N LEU A 371 26.09 -14.16 -15.65
CA LEU A 371 25.92 -15.62 -15.62
C LEU A 371 27.29 -16.32 -15.73
N ASP A 372 28.05 -16.35 -14.65
CA ASP A 372 29.02 -17.43 -14.43
C ASP A 372 28.36 -18.46 -13.52
N SER A 373 28.20 -19.65 -14.08
CA SER A 373 27.38 -20.81 -13.70
C SER A 373 27.46 -21.37 -12.26
N THR A 374 28.07 -20.69 -11.31
CA THR A 374 28.10 -21.11 -9.90
C THR A 374 26.91 -20.53 -9.15
N ALA A 375 26.02 -21.39 -8.65
CA ALA A 375 24.91 -20.99 -7.79
C ALA A 375 25.43 -20.14 -6.63
N ILE A 376 24.91 -18.92 -6.51
CA ILE A 376 25.26 -18.00 -5.42
C ILE A 376 24.75 -18.62 -4.12
N THR A 377 25.67 -19.04 -3.26
CA THR A 377 25.34 -19.56 -1.94
C THR A 377 25.66 -18.59 -0.83
N ASP A 378 26.41 -17.51 -1.08
CA ASP A 378 26.78 -16.55 -0.02
C ASP A 378 25.63 -15.60 0.33
N LEU A 379 25.42 -15.41 1.63
CA LEU A 379 24.28 -14.63 2.13
C LEU A 379 24.33 -13.15 1.74
N GLU A 380 25.53 -12.56 1.66
CA GLU A 380 25.66 -11.16 1.30
C GLU A 380 25.14 -10.91 -0.11
N SER A 381 25.49 -11.77 -1.07
CA SER A 381 25.00 -11.65 -2.44
C SER A 381 23.51 -11.94 -2.58
N VAL A 382 22.96 -12.90 -1.82
CA VAL A 382 21.53 -13.26 -1.88
C VAL A 382 20.64 -12.13 -1.39
N PHE A 383 21.03 -11.47 -0.30
CA PHE A 383 20.23 -10.39 0.29
C PHE A 383 20.60 -8.99 -0.23
N TYR A 384 21.53 -8.89 -1.17
CA TYR A 384 21.94 -7.61 -1.73
C TYR A 384 20.83 -7.02 -2.60
N LEU A 385 20.25 -5.92 -2.14
CA LEU A 385 19.41 -5.04 -2.93
C LEU A 385 20.14 -3.73 -3.20
N GLU A 386 20.08 -3.29 -4.44
CA GLU A 386 20.58 -2.00 -4.87
C GLU A 386 19.42 -1.05 -5.14
N ARG A 387 19.60 0.20 -4.71
CA ARG A 387 18.65 1.28 -4.95
C ARG A 387 19.17 2.14 -6.09
N GLU A 388 18.39 2.26 -7.15
CA GLU A 388 18.67 3.11 -8.31
C GLU A 388 17.77 4.35 -8.26
N ILE A 389 18.36 5.55 -8.21
CA ILE A 389 17.61 6.80 -8.23
C ILE A 389 17.07 7.07 -9.63
N THR A 390 15.74 7.14 -9.75
CA THR A 390 15.05 7.46 -11.00
C THR A 390 14.56 8.89 -11.07
N ASN A 391 14.34 9.54 -9.91
CA ASN A 391 13.94 10.94 -9.83
C ASN A 391 14.90 11.74 -8.91
N PRO A 392 15.90 12.41 -9.49
CA PRO A 392 16.87 13.22 -8.76
C PRO A 392 16.24 14.39 -7.99
N ASP A 393 15.11 14.93 -8.45
CA ASP A 393 14.46 16.08 -7.82
C ASP A 393 13.79 15.72 -6.48
N LEU A 394 13.44 14.44 -6.32
CA LEU A 394 12.88 13.88 -5.10
C LEU A 394 13.89 13.03 -4.31
N GLN A 395 15.11 12.79 -4.79
CA GLN A 395 16.08 11.92 -4.10
C GLN A 395 16.37 12.37 -2.66
N TRP A 396 16.26 13.68 -2.41
CA TRP A 396 16.48 14.23 -1.08
C TRP A 396 15.49 13.63 -0.07
N THR A 397 14.32 13.11 -0.48
CA THR A 397 13.31 12.55 0.42
C THR A 397 13.75 11.23 1.08
N LEU A 398 14.76 10.55 0.53
CA LEU A 398 15.23 9.21 0.92
C LEU A 398 15.96 9.14 2.27
N GLY A 399 16.22 10.28 2.91
CA GLY A 399 16.87 10.38 4.22
C GLY A 399 18.22 11.09 4.20
N GLU A 400 18.90 11.07 5.34
CA GLU A 400 20.12 11.87 5.61
C GLU A 400 21.29 11.59 4.66
N ASN A 401 21.36 10.41 4.06
CA ASN A 401 22.41 10.07 3.11
C ASN A 401 22.26 10.77 1.74
N TYR A 402 21.10 11.37 1.46
CA TYR A 402 20.77 11.96 0.16
C TYR A 402 20.55 13.47 0.21
N ARG A 403 20.75 14.11 1.38
CA ARG A 403 20.54 15.54 1.56
C ARG A 403 21.34 16.09 2.74
N THR A 404 21.53 17.41 2.75
CA THR A 404 21.94 18.12 3.97
C THR A 404 20.73 18.54 4.80
N GLN A 405 20.98 18.95 6.05
CA GLN A 405 19.93 19.50 6.91
C GLN A 405 19.37 20.82 6.36
N GLU A 406 20.19 21.65 5.68
CA GLU A 406 19.67 22.89 5.08
C GLU A 406 18.68 22.60 3.95
N VAL A 407 18.98 21.62 3.08
CA VAL A 407 18.08 21.20 2.00
C VAL A 407 16.75 20.72 2.57
N LEU A 408 16.77 19.92 3.64
CA LEU A 408 15.54 19.48 4.30
C LEU A 408 14.71 20.67 4.79
N LEU A 409 15.33 21.61 5.51
CA LEU A 409 14.63 22.76 6.07
C LEU A 409 14.05 23.66 4.97
N ASP A 410 14.77 23.86 3.87
CA ASP A 410 14.30 24.66 2.73
C ASP A 410 13.09 24.01 2.05
N LYS A 411 13.17 22.70 1.76
CA LYS A 411 12.07 21.94 1.15
C LYS A 411 10.84 21.87 2.06
N MET A 412 11.03 21.66 3.36
CA MET A 412 9.93 21.60 4.32
C MET A 412 9.24 22.95 4.50
N ARG A 413 9.97 24.08 4.42
CA ARG A 413 9.34 25.41 4.44
C ARG A 413 8.33 25.57 3.32
N LEU A 414 8.65 25.13 2.09
CA LEU A 414 7.71 25.20 0.97
C LEU A 414 6.46 24.32 1.18
N ALA A 415 6.58 23.28 1.99
CA ALA A 415 5.49 22.39 2.38
C ALA A 415 4.73 22.84 3.65
N ASP A 416 5.11 23.98 4.24
CA ASP A 416 4.45 24.59 5.39
C ASP A 416 3.78 25.95 5.04
N VAL A 417 3.92 26.44 3.80
CA VAL A 417 3.41 27.76 3.34
C VAL A 417 1.89 27.82 3.29
#